data_AF-A0A0B7JC72-F1
#
_entry.id   AF-A0A0B7JC72-F1
#
_cell.length_a   1.000
_cell.length_b   1.000
_cell.length_c   1.000
_cell.angle_alpha   90.00
_cell.angle_beta   90.00
_cell.angle_gamma   90.00
#
_symmetry.space_group_name_H-M   'P 1'
#
loop_
_entity.id
_entity.type
_entity.pdbx_description
1 polymer ?
#
loop_
_entity_poly.entity_id
_entity_poly.type
_entity_poly.pdbx_seq_one_letter_code
_entity_poly.pdbx_strand_id
1 'polypeptide(L)'
;MNHFQSYSQLLPCFDCRKNTAEADLGWLTPAMYDSVQQQITAIITGDTAFGDDLTMIITCNPEDARDYLLLNAFGYTEDELISSGIDADDLQEIEQEIAASTTALGQVTFEHEIALQACDKCA
;
A
#
# COMPACT_ATOMS: atom_id res chain seq x y z
N MET A 1 -9.77 -9.49 8.93
CA MET A 1 -10.00 -8.39 7.97
C MET A 1 -11.28 -7.57 8.20
N ASN A 2 -11.58 -7.09 9.42
CA ASN A 2 -12.82 -6.32 9.62
C ASN A 2 -12.71 -4.81 9.32
N HIS A 3 -11.51 -4.32 8.95
CA HIS A 3 -11.24 -2.89 8.86
C HIS A 3 -10.37 -2.46 7.66
N PHE A 4 -10.05 -3.37 6.74
CA PHE A 4 -9.37 -3.02 5.49
C PHE A 4 -10.39 -2.57 4.44
N GLN A 5 -10.02 -1.60 3.62
CA GLN A 5 -10.80 -1.12 2.48
C GLN A 5 -9.84 -0.84 1.33
N SER A 6 -10.28 -1.08 0.09
CA SER A 6 -9.56 -0.60 -1.09
C SER A 6 -9.76 0.92 -1.22
N TYR A 7 -8.66 1.64 -1.38
CA TYR A 7 -8.66 3.09 -1.57
C TYR A 7 -8.09 3.45 -2.93
N SER A 8 -8.67 4.48 -3.55
CA SER A 8 -8.11 5.13 -4.73
C SER A 8 -8.00 6.64 -4.47
N GLN A 9 -7.12 7.31 -5.21
CA GLN A 9 -6.99 8.76 -5.15
C GLN A 9 -6.53 9.32 -6.50
N LEU A 10 -7.01 10.53 -6.83
CA LEU A 10 -6.46 11.31 -7.94
C LEU A 10 -5.04 11.77 -7.58
N LEU A 11 -4.05 11.23 -8.28
CA LEU A 11 -2.63 11.56 -8.14
C LEU A 11 -2.07 12.13 -9.45
N PRO A 12 -0.99 12.94 -9.41
CA PRO A 12 -0.32 13.42 -10.62
C PRO A 12 0.08 12.26 -11.53
N CYS A 13 -0.26 12.35 -12.80
CA CYS A 13 0.12 11.33 -13.77
C CYS A 13 1.64 11.26 -13.96
N PHE A 14 2.18 10.08 -14.23
CA PHE A 14 3.64 9.92 -14.38
C PHE A 14 4.22 10.62 -15.62
N ASP A 15 3.40 10.79 -16.66
CA ASP A 15 3.78 11.35 -17.96
C ASP A 15 3.96 12.88 -17.94
N CYS A 16 3.09 13.62 -17.26
CA CYS A 16 3.12 15.10 -17.23
C CYS A 16 3.20 15.73 -15.85
N ARG A 17 2.95 14.98 -14.77
CA ARG A 17 2.97 15.45 -13.37
C ARG A 17 2.03 16.63 -13.07
N LYS A 18 1.19 17.04 -14.02
CA LYS A 18 0.31 18.23 -13.94
C LYS A 18 -1.15 17.85 -13.83
N ASN A 19 -1.60 16.98 -14.73
CA ASN A 19 -2.94 16.42 -14.68
C ASN A 19 -2.95 15.25 -13.71
N THR A 20 -4.15 14.89 -13.23
CA THR A 20 -4.34 13.79 -12.29
C THR A 20 -5.08 12.63 -12.93
N ALA A 21 -4.71 11.41 -12.55
CA ALA A 21 -5.44 10.19 -12.85
C ALA A 21 -5.71 9.42 -11.55
N GLU A 22 -6.74 8.58 -11.56
CA GLU A 22 -7.10 7.76 -10.41
C GLU A 22 -6.08 6.63 -10.27
N ALA A 23 -5.32 6.65 -9.17
CA ALA A 23 -4.36 5.62 -8.81
C ALA A 23 -4.94 4.75 -7.68
N ASP A 24 -4.70 3.45 -7.76
CA ASP A 24 -5.01 2.51 -6.69
C ASP A 24 -3.98 2.67 -5.56
N LEU A 25 -4.46 2.87 -4.34
CA LEU A 25 -3.62 2.95 -3.14
C LEU A 25 -3.58 1.60 -2.40
N GLY A 26 -4.21 0.57 -2.95
CA GLY A 26 -4.30 -0.75 -2.35
C GLY A 26 -5.30 -0.83 -1.20
N TRP A 27 -5.20 -1.92 -0.46
CA TRP A 27 -6.04 -2.24 0.68
C TRP A 27 -5.39 -1.77 1.98
N LEU A 28 -6.04 -0.83 2.66
CA LEU A 28 -5.49 -0.18 3.85
C LEU A 28 -6.53 -0.14 4.97
N THR A 29 -6.07 -0.07 6.22
CA THR A 29 -6.93 0.39 7.32
C THR A 29 -7.08 1.91 7.26
N PRO A 30 -8.09 2.51 7.93
CA PRO A 30 -8.22 3.97 7.98
C PRO A 30 -6.97 4.68 8.51
N ALA A 31 -6.30 4.12 9.53
CA ALA A 31 -5.09 4.69 10.10
C ALA A 31 -3.89 4.61 9.13
N MET A 32 -3.78 3.50 8.37
CA MET A 32 -2.79 3.37 7.31
C MET A 32 -3.07 4.39 6.21
N TYR A 33 -4.31 4.51 5.74
CA TYR A 33 -4.73 5.48 4.72
C TYR A 33 -4.40 6.92 5.13
N ASP A 34 -4.70 7.32 6.36
CA ASP A 34 -4.35 8.66 6.85
C ASP A 34 -2.82 8.92 6.78
N SER A 35 -2.00 7.92 7.14
CA SER A 35 -0.52 8.00 7.04
C SER A 35 -0.05 8.06 5.59
N VAL A 36 -0.65 7.22 4.73
CA VAL A 36 -0.41 7.15 3.29
C VAL A 36 -0.63 8.52 2.64
N GLN A 37 -1.78 9.15 2.91
CA GLN A 37 -2.12 10.45 2.33
C GLN A 37 -1.16 11.56 2.75
N GLN A 38 -0.69 11.54 4.00
CA GLN A 38 0.29 12.50 4.49
C GLN A 38 1.63 12.35 3.74
N GLN A 39 2.08 11.11 3.54
CA GLN A 39 3.31 10.81 2.81
C GLN A 39 3.20 11.17 1.32
N ILE A 40 2.09 10.81 0.67
CA ILE A 40 1.78 11.23 -0.71
C ILE A 40 1.87 12.75 -0.83
N THR A 41 1.22 13.48 0.08
CA THR A 41 1.23 14.94 0.08
C THR A 41 2.65 15.49 0.22
N ALA A 42 3.44 14.93 1.15
CA ALA A 42 4.83 15.33 1.36
C ALA A 42 5.71 15.07 0.13
N ILE A 43 5.51 13.96 -0.57
CA ILE A 43 6.27 13.61 -1.78
C ILE A 43 5.89 14.55 -2.93
N ILE A 44 4.59 14.74 -3.19
CA ILE A 44 4.12 15.52 -4.34
C ILE A 44 4.41 17.02 -4.19
N THR A 45 4.34 17.54 -2.96
CA THR A 45 4.57 18.97 -2.69
C THR A 45 6.02 19.30 -2.33
N GLY A 46 6.86 18.28 -2.17
CA GLY A 46 8.29 18.45 -1.91
C GLY A 46 9.05 18.97 -3.12
N ASP A 47 10.26 19.46 -2.88
CA ASP A 47 11.15 19.97 -3.93
C ASP A 47 11.87 18.84 -4.72
N THR A 48 11.78 17.60 -4.22
CA THR A 48 12.42 16.43 -4.84
C THR A 48 11.53 15.86 -5.93
N ALA A 49 12.09 15.66 -7.13
CA ALA A 49 11.39 14.95 -8.19
C ALA A 49 11.07 13.51 -7.76
N PHE A 50 9.84 13.06 -7.98
CA PHE A 50 9.39 11.70 -7.70
C PHE A 50 9.26 10.87 -8.99
N GLY A 51 9.45 9.56 -8.86
CA GLY A 51 9.40 8.60 -9.96
C GLY A 51 7.99 8.26 -10.41
N ASP A 52 7.87 7.28 -11.30
CA ASP A 52 6.58 6.77 -11.78
C ASP A 52 5.80 6.04 -10.67
N ASP A 53 6.51 5.60 -9.63
CA ASP A 53 5.94 5.02 -8.43
C ASP A 53 6.21 5.92 -7.22
N LEU A 54 5.24 5.99 -6.30
CA LEU A 54 5.42 6.61 -4.99
C LEU A 54 5.67 5.53 -3.94
N THR A 55 6.84 5.55 -3.32
CA THR A 55 7.17 4.67 -2.19
C THR A 55 6.89 5.37 -0.87
N MET A 56 6.18 4.69 0.01
CA MET A 56 5.85 5.15 1.36
C MET A 56 6.18 4.06 2.39
N ILE A 57 6.08 4.41 3.67
CA ILE A 57 6.22 3.45 4.77
C ILE A 57 4.87 3.23 5.45
N ILE A 58 4.41 1.99 5.49
CA ILE A 58 3.31 1.54 6.35
C ILE A 58 3.89 1.14 7.70
N THR A 59 3.22 1.53 8.79
CA THR A 59 3.53 1.07 10.15
C THR A 59 2.26 0.56 10.80
N CYS A 60 2.25 -0.69 11.26
CA CYS A 60 1.07 -1.32 11.84
C CYS A 60 1.42 -2.34 12.94
N ASN A 61 0.40 -2.93 13.54
CA ASN A 61 0.58 -4.06 14.46
C ASN A 61 0.73 -5.39 13.66
N PRO A 62 1.22 -6.48 14.28
CA PRO A 62 1.43 -7.74 13.58
C PRO A 62 0.17 -8.39 12.98
N GLU A 63 -1.02 -8.15 13.54
CA GLU A 63 -2.28 -8.70 13.01
C GLU A 63 -2.65 -7.99 11.71
N ASP A 64 -2.63 -6.66 11.71
CA ASP A 64 -2.87 -5.85 10.50
C ASP A 64 -1.77 -6.07 9.46
N ALA A 65 -0.54 -6.35 9.88
CA ALA A 65 0.57 -6.66 8.97
C ALA A 65 0.31 -7.91 8.13
N ARG A 66 -0.25 -8.95 8.75
CA ARG A 66 -0.63 -10.18 8.06
C ARG A 66 -1.70 -9.94 7.01
N ASP A 67 -2.79 -9.27 7.39
CA ASP A 67 -3.90 -8.96 6.48
C ASP A 67 -3.44 -8.01 5.36
N TYR A 68 -2.57 -7.05 5.66
CA TYR A 68 -1.96 -6.14 4.68
C TYR A 68 -1.15 -6.90 3.62
N LEU A 69 -0.27 -7.82 4.03
CA LEU A 69 0.58 -8.57 3.10
C LEU A 69 -0.25 -9.49 2.20
N LEU A 70 -1.25 -10.18 2.76
CA LEU A 70 -2.18 -11.02 1.98
C LEU A 70 -2.84 -10.23 0.86
N LEU A 71 -3.40 -9.07 1.19
CA LEU A 71 -4.15 -8.23 0.25
C LEU A 71 -3.25 -7.53 -0.78
N ASN A 72 -2.12 -6.97 -0.35
CA ASN A 72 -1.34 -6.04 -1.18
C ASN A 72 -0.10 -6.67 -1.82
N ALA A 73 0.55 -7.63 -1.14
CA ALA A 73 1.77 -8.26 -1.64
C ALA A 73 1.48 -9.57 -2.38
N PHE A 74 0.60 -10.40 -1.80
CA PHE A 74 0.23 -11.69 -2.39
C PHE A 74 -1.03 -11.61 -3.26
N GLY A 75 -1.76 -10.50 -3.22
CA GLY A 75 -2.89 -10.22 -4.11
C GLY A 75 -4.14 -11.06 -3.83
N TYR A 76 -4.27 -11.62 -2.63
CA TYR A 76 -5.47 -12.34 -2.23
C TYR A 76 -6.68 -11.40 -2.23
N THR A 77 -7.80 -11.90 -2.75
CA THR A 77 -9.10 -11.24 -2.63
C THR A 77 -9.78 -11.59 -1.32
N GLU A 78 -10.69 -10.73 -0.84
CA GLU A 78 -11.52 -11.04 0.33
C GLU A 78 -12.28 -12.37 0.17
N ASP A 79 -12.76 -12.66 -1.04
CA ASP A 79 -13.47 -13.90 -1.36
C ASP A 79 -12.56 -15.15 -1.23
N GLU A 80 -11.32 -15.09 -1.71
CA GLU A 80 -10.36 -16.21 -1.58
C GLU A 80 -10.03 -16.49 -0.12
N LEU A 81 -9.86 -15.45 0.69
CA LEU A 81 -9.55 -15.55 2.11
C LEU A 81 -10.70 -16.19 2.92
N ILE A 82 -11.94 -16.06 2.44
CA ILE A 82 -13.12 -16.69 3.05
C ILE A 82 -13.35 -18.12 2.52
N SER A 83 -13.18 -18.32 1.21
CA SER A 83 -13.69 -19.52 0.52
C SER A 83 -12.65 -20.62 0.29
N SER A 84 -11.41 -20.24 0.00
CA SER A 84 -10.33 -21.16 -0.40
C SER A 84 -9.30 -21.34 0.70
N GLY A 85 -9.25 -20.41 1.66
CA GLY A 85 -8.19 -20.35 2.65
C GLY A 85 -6.90 -19.78 2.06
N ILE A 86 -5.84 -19.76 2.86
CA ILE A 86 -4.53 -19.21 2.48
C ILE A 86 -3.57 -20.37 2.29
N ASP A 87 -2.74 -20.32 1.24
CA ASP A 87 -1.68 -21.29 1.04
C ASP A 87 -0.74 -21.32 2.26
N ALA A 88 -0.33 -22.51 2.68
CA ALA A 88 0.55 -22.67 3.83
C ALA A 88 1.94 -22.10 3.57
N ASP A 89 2.41 -22.15 2.31
CA ASP A 89 3.71 -21.58 1.93
C ASP A 89 3.67 -20.04 2.01
N ASP A 90 2.58 -19.41 1.52
CA ASP A 90 2.37 -17.96 1.64
C ASP A 90 2.29 -17.52 3.11
N LEU A 91 1.60 -18.30 3.97
CA LEU A 91 1.57 -18.02 5.41
C LEU A 91 2.96 -18.04 6.03
N GLN A 92 3.79 -19.01 5.65
CA GLN A 92 5.15 -19.11 6.15
C GLN A 92 6.02 -17.92 5.71
N GLU A 93 5.88 -17.47 4.46
CA GLU A 93 6.59 -16.28 3.96
C GLU A 93 6.14 -15.01 4.69
N ILE A 94 4.82 -14.84 4.90
CA ILE A 94 4.26 -13.72 5.65
C ILE A 94 4.79 -13.68 7.09
N GLU A 95 4.84 -14.83 7.78
CA GLU A 95 5.38 -14.90 9.13
C GLU A 95 6.85 -14.50 9.19
N GLN A 96 7.65 -14.91 8.19
CA GLN A 96 9.06 -14.53 8.10
C GLN A 96 9.23 -13.04 7.83
N GLU A 97 8.45 -12.49 6.91
CA GLU A 97 8.48 -11.08 6.56
C GLU A 97 8.07 -10.21 7.75
N ILE A 98 6.99 -10.56 8.45
CA ILE A 98 6.58 -9.88 9.69
C ILE A 98 7.70 -9.93 10.73
N ALA A 99 8.34 -11.08 10.92
CA ALA A 99 9.43 -11.22 11.89
C ALA A 99 10.65 -10.37 11.53
N ALA A 100 11.00 -10.27 10.24
CA ALA A 100 12.11 -9.45 9.74
C ALA A 100 11.82 -7.95 9.84
N SER A 101 10.57 -7.56 9.61
CA SER A 101 10.11 -6.18 9.53
C SER A 101 9.54 -5.64 10.86
N THR A 102 9.62 -6.42 11.95
CA THR A 102 9.21 -5.99 13.30
C THR A 102 10.29 -5.13 13.95
N THR A 103 9.94 -3.90 14.28
CA THR A 103 10.76 -2.93 15.00
C THR A 103 10.96 -3.33 16.47
N ALA A 104 11.94 -2.71 17.14
CA ALA A 104 12.18 -2.89 18.57
C ALA A 104 10.99 -2.49 19.47
N LEU A 105 10.04 -1.71 18.94
CA LEU A 105 8.81 -1.31 19.63
C LEU A 105 7.64 -2.29 19.40
N GLY A 106 7.84 -3.35 18.63
CA GLY A 106 6.81 -4.35 18.32
C GLY A 106 5.84 -3.93 17.21
N GLN A 107 6.11 -2.83 16.51
CA GLN A 107 5.38 -2.44 15.29
C GLN A 107 6.06 -3.06 14.07
N VAL A 108 5.29 -3.36 13.04
CA VAL A 108 5.79 -3.88 11.76
C VAL A 108 5.80 -2.75 10.73
N THR A 109 6.87 -2.66 9.95
CA THR A 109 7.04 -1.60 8.94
C THR A 109 7.30 -2.16 7.55
N PHE A 110 6.59 -1.68 6.54
CA PHE A 110 6.73 -2.12 5.14
C PHE A 110 6.89 -0.95 4.20
N GLU A 111 7.61 -1.16 3.10
CA GLU A 111 7.48 -0.31 1.92
C GLU A 111 6.15 -0.61 1.23
N HIS A 112 5.44 0.44 0.85
CA HIS A 112 4.23 0.36 0.04
C HIS A 112 4.40 1.24 -1.18
N GLU A 113 4.19 0.65 -2.36
CA GLU A 113 4.39 1.31 -3.64
C GLU A 113 3.04 1.59 -4.29
N ILE A 114 2.87 2.84 -4.74
CA ILE A 114 1.69 3.27 -5.50
C ILE A 114 2.16 3.60 -6.91
N ALA A 115 1.69 2.83 -7.88
CA ALA A 115 1.94 3.10 -9.29
C ALA A 115 1.10 4.29 -9.75
N LEU A 116 1.76 5.36 -10.20
CA LEU A 116 1.05 6.47 -10.84
C LEU A 116 0.53 6.03 -12.20
N GLN A 117 -0.61 6.59 -12.58
CA GLN A 117 -1.25 6.25 -13.84
C GLN A 117 -0.87 7.23 -14.96
N ALA A 118 -0.99 6.78 -16.21
CA ALA A 118 -0.86 7.66 -17.36
C ALA A 118 -2.08 8.59 -17.43
N CYS A 119 -1.89 9.79 -17.96
CA CYS A 119 -3.01 10.68 -18.26
C CYS A 119 -3.52 10.41 -19.68
N ASP A 120 -4.84 10.50 -19.88
CA ASP A 120 -5.43 10.45 -21.22
C ASP A 120 -4.89 11.59 -22.12
N LYS A 121 -4.54 12.73 -21.52
CA LYS A 121 -3.96 13.90 -22.18
C LYS A 121 -2.99 14.64 -21.26
N CYS A 122 -1.80 14.90 -21.78
CA CYS A 122 -0.85 15.88 -21.24
C CYS A 122 -1.05 17.20 -21.99
N ALA A 123 -1.80 18.14 -21.42
CA ALA A 123 -2.05 19.45 -22.03
C ALA A 123 -1.28 20.56 -21.30
#